data_AF-A0A0G4N7G1-F1
#
_entry.id   AF-A0A0G4N7G1-F1
#
_cell.length_a   1.000
_cell.length_b   1.000
_cell.length_c   1.000
_cell.angle_alpha   90.00
_cell.angle_beta   90.00
_cell.angle_gamma   90.00
#
_symmetry.space_group_name_H-M   'P 1'
#
loop_
_entity.id
_entity.type
_entity.pdbx_description
1 polymer ?
#
loop_
_entity_poly.entity_id
_entity_poly.type
_entity_poly.pdbx_seq_one_letter_code
_entity_poly.pdbx_strand_id
1 'polypeptide(L)'
;MSDSYNNDAGVDVKDDEYVSRQAREPISVQSDDAKIEDPIGENTADSDAQLERDDKDAINPDNMIDERTRSAKPEGSYREPGDEEGLPGPEDGTSQGRA
;
A
#
# COMPACT_ATOMS: atom_id res chain seq x y z
N MET A 1 29.29 32.09 -19.87
CA MET A 1 28.46 31.18 -19.07
C MET A 1 27.65 30.33 -20.03
N SER A 2 27.93 29.03 -20.09
CA SER A 2 27.21 28.08 -20.93
C SER A 2 26.79 26.95 -20.00
N ASP A 3 25.57 27.05 -19.47
CA ASP A 3 24.95 25.98 -18.71
C ASP A 3 24.63 24.84 -19.68
N SER A 4 25.48 23.82 -19.63
CA SER A 4 25.22 22.52 -20.22
C SER A 4 24.09 21.88 -19.41
N TYR A 5 22.87 21.97 -19.93
CA TYR A 5 21.80 21.06 -19.54
C TYR A 5 22.19 19.66 -20.03
N ASN A 6 22.85 18.89 -19.17
CA ASN A 6 22.93 17.45 -19.30
C ASN A 6 21.52 16.89 -19.16
N ASN A 7 20.83 16.73 -20.29
CA ASN A 7 19.68 15.85 -20.40
C ASN A 7 20.21 14.43 -20.32
N ASP A 8 20.46 13.94 -19.10
CA ASP A 8 20.78 12.54 -18.84
C ASP A 8 19.48 11.73 -18.93
N ALA A 9 19.10 11.43 -20.16
CA ALA A 9 18.10 10.42 -20.46
C ALA A 9 18.71 9.04 -20.17
N GLY A 10 18.57 8.58 -18.93
CA GLY A 10 18.88 7.20 -18.56
C GLY A 10 19.75 7.01 -17.32
N VAL A 11 19.46 7.70 -16.21
CA VAL A 11 19.94 7.23 -14.90
C VAL A 11 19.34 5.84 -14.67
N ASP A 12 20.16 4.80 -14.72
CA ASP A 12 19.80 3.47 -14.25
C ASP A 12 19.56 3.61 -12.74
N VAL A 13 18.30 3.68 -12.29
CA VAL A 13 17.91 4.00 -10.89
C VAL A 13 18.10 2.78 -9.98
N LYS A 14 19.00 1.87 -10.32
CA LYS A 14 19.29 0.67 -9.53
C LYS A 14 20.31 1.02 -8.45
N ASP A 15 19.93 0.83 -7.19
CA ASP A 15 20.77 1.19 -6.06
C ASP A 15 20.67 0.16 -4.93
N ASP A 16 21.63 -0.75 -4.83
CA ASP A 16 21.66 -1.76 -3.75
C ASP A 16 22.35 -1.27 -2.46
N GLU A 17 22.54 0.04 -2.26
CA GLU A 17 23.17 0.59 -1.03
C GLU A 17 22.40 0.25 0.24
N TYR A 18 21.10 -0.01 0.14
CA TYR A 18 20.25 -0.44 1.25
C TYR A 18 20.41 -1.94 1.59
N VAL A 19 21.00 -2.76 0.71
CA VAL A 19 21.23 -4.18 0.97
C VAL A 19 22.41 -4.31 1.94
N SER A 20 22.15 -4.86 3.12
CA SER A 20 23.16 -4.91 4.18
C SER A 20 24.38 -5.75 3.75
N ARG A 21 25.56 -5.12 3.69
CA ARG A 21 26.78 -5.78 3.21
C ARG A 21 27.45 -6.67 4.26
N GLN A 22 27.28 -6.36 5.54
CA GLN A 22 27.57 -7.21 6.71
C GLN A 22 27.30 -6.39 7.99
N ALA A 23 26.45 -6.89 8.87
CA ALA A 23 26.39 -6.47 10.27
C ALA A 23 26.05 -7.68 11.14
N ARG A 24 26.34 -7.61 12.45
CA ARG A 24 26.21 -8.72 13.42
C ARG A 24 24.84 -9.41 13.41
N GLU A 25 23.79 -8.73 12.95
CA GLU A 25 22.50 -9.30 12.54
C GLU A 25 21.99 -8.55 11.29
N PRO A 26 22.17 -9.09 10.08
CA PRO A 26 21.69 -8.44 8.85
C PRO A 26 20.18 -8.68 8.67
N ILE A 27 19.43 -7.61 8.43
CA ILE A 27 18.03 -7.71 7.98
C ILE A 27 18.07 -8.07 6.49
N SER A 28 17.41 -9.17 6.11
CA SER A 28 17.37 -9.64 4.73
C SER A 28 16.48 -8.75 3.86
N VAL A 29 17.08 -7.72 3.26
CA VAL A 29 16.47 -6.89 2.23
C VAL A 29 16.90 -7.41 0.85
N GLN A 30 15.96 -7.51 -0.09
CA GLN A 30 16.21 -7.99 -1.45
C GLN A 30 16.83 -6.87 -2.30
N SER A 31 17.88 -7.17 -3.06
CA SER A 31 18.46 -6.25 -4.05
C SER A 31 17.46 -5.93 -5.17
N ASP A 32 17.63 -4.80 -5.84
CA ASP A 32 16.78 -4.40 -6.98
C ASP A 32 16.87 -5.42 -8.13
N ASP A 33 18.06 -6.00 -8.34
CA ASP A 33 18.30 -7.03 -9.35
C ASP A 33 18.04 -8.46 -8.85
N ALA A 34 17.51 -8.63 -7.63
CA ALA A 34 17.17 -9.96 -7.13
C ALA A 34 16.07 -10.57 -8.00
N LYS A 35 16.37 -11.71 -8.62
CA LYS A 35 15.33 -12.50 -9.29
C LYS A 35 14.37 -13.04 -8.23
N ILE A 36 13.11 -12.65 -8.36
CA ILE A 36 12.02 -13.18 -7.55
C ILE A 36 11.43 -14.35 -8.33
N GLU A 37 11.28 -15.49 -7.67
CA GLU A 37 10.63 -16.66 -8.26
C GLU A 37 9.13 -16.37 -8.41
N ASP A 38 8.65 -16.39 -9.65
CA ASP A 38 7.22 -16.37 -9.94
C ASP A 38 6.66 -17.79 -9.71
N PRO A 39 5.60 -17.97 -8.89
CA PRO A 39 4.96 -19.27 -8.74
C PRO A 39 4.37 -19.83 -10.04
N ILE A 40 4.18 -19.01 -11.07
CA ILE A 40 3.69 -19.41 -12.39
C ILE A 40 4.84 -19.32 -13.40
N GLY A 41 5.11 -20.41 -14.11
CA GLY A 41 6.18 -20.41 -15.11
C GLY A 41 5.90 -19.43 -16.27
N GLU A 42 6.95 -18.78 -16.78
CA GLU A 42 6.87 -17.73 -17.81
C GLU A 42 6.05 -18.14 -19.05
N ASN A 43 6.19 -19.40 -19.50
CA ASN A 43 5.47 -19.91 -20.68
C ASN A 43 3.99 -20.20 -20.43
N THR A 44 3.56 -20.19 -19.17
CA THR A 44 2.18 -20.45 -18.76
C THR A 44 1.51 -19.17 -18.29
N ALA A 45 2.25 -18.22 -17.73
CA ALA A 45 1.75 -16.95 -17.22
C ALA A 45 0.86 -16.22 -18.25
N ASP A 46 1.31 -16.13 -19.51
CA ASP A 46 0.58 -15.46 -20.60
C ASP A 46 -0.27 -16.45 -21.42
N SER A 47 -1.06 -17.29 -20.74
CA SER A 47 -1.95 -18.26 -21.41
C SER A 47 -3.41 -18.05 -21.04
N ASP A 48 -4.31 -18.36 -21.97
CA ASP A 48 -5.76 -18.32 -21.74
C ASP A 48 -6.21 -19.13 -20.52
N ALA A 49 -5.49 -20.22 -20.22
CA ALA A 49 -5.76 -21.06 -19.06
C ALA A 49 -5.46 -20.35 -17.71
N GLN A 50 -4.46 -19.45 -17.68
CA GLN A 50 -4.24 -18.62 -16.49
C GLN A 50 -5.33 -17.56 -16.36
N LEU A 51 -5.71 -16.90 -17.46
CA LEU A 51 -6.79 -15.91 -17.44
C LEU A 51 -8.09 -16.51 -16.90
N GLU A 52 -8.49 -17.72 -17.35
CA GLU A 52 -9.70 -18.37 -16.85
C GLU A 52 -9.63 -18.72 -15.36
N ARG A 53 -8.45 -19.12 -14.87
CA ARG A 53 -8.26 -19.40 -13.43
C ARG A 53 -8.34 -18.10 -12.63
N ASP A 54 -7.64 -17.07 -13.08
CA ASP A 54 -7.59 -15.77 -12.42
C ASP A 54 -8.98 -15.14 -12.35
N ASP A 55 -9.79 -15.24 -13.42
CA ASP A 55 -11.18 -14.79 -13.43
C ASP A 55 -12.05 -15.53 -12.39
N LYS A 56 -11.84 -16.84 -12.21
CA LYS A 56 -12.54 -17.64 -11.20
C LYS A 56 -12.11 -17.28 -9.78
N ASP A 57 -10.81 -17.12 -9.56
CA ASP A 57 -10.25 -16.82 -8.25
C ASP A 57 -10.59 -15.39 -7.81
N ALA A 58 -10.63 -14.43 -8.75
CA ALA A 58 -10.96 -13.03 -8.49
C ALA A 58 -12.39 -12.83 -7.97
N ILE A 59 -13.34 -13.66 -8.41
CA ILE A 59 -14.74 -13.60 -7.98
C ILE A 59 -15.10 -14.68 -6.95
N ASN A 60 -14.12 -15.44 -6.45
CA ASN A 60 -14.38 -16.52 -5.51
C ASN A 60 -14.93 -15.95 -4.18
N PRO A 61 -16.21 -16.22 -3.84
CA PRO A 61 -16.83 -15.67 -2.63
C PRO A 61 -16.19 -16.19 -1.34
N ASP A 62 -15.54 -17.36 -1.36
CA ASP A 62 -14.85 -17.91 -0.19
C ASP A 62 -13.65 -17.05 0.25
N ASN A 63 -13.08 -16.27 -0.69
CA ASN A 63 -11.99 -15.33 -0.45
C ASN A 63 -12.48 -13.90 -0.17
N MET A 64 -13.79 -13.65 -0.21
CA MET A 64 -14.39 -12.34 0.03
C MET A 64 -14.85 -12.22 1.48
N ILE A 65 -14.71 -11.02 2.05
CA ILE A 65 -15.24 -10.72 3.38
C ILE A 65 -16.69 -10.26 3.21
N ASP A 66 -17.64 -11.03 3.75
CA ASP A 66 -19.08 -10.74 3.67
C ASP A 66 -19.51 -9.51 4.48
N GLU A 67 -18.73 -9.16 5.50
CA GLU A 67 -19.05 -8.13 6.47
C GLU A 67 -18.07 -6.96 6.44
N ARG A 68 -18.51 -5.81 6.96
CA ARG A 68 -17.62 -4.66 7.15
C ARG A 68 -16.57 -5.02 8.21
N THR A 69 -15.29 -4.95 7.84
CA THR A 69 -14.16 -5.16 8.77
C THR A 69 -14.03 -4.09 9.86
N ARG A 70 -14.84 -3.02 9.81
CA ARG A 70 -14.92 -1.99 10.86
C ARG A 70 -16.38 -1.71 11.23
N SER A 71 -16.67 -1.84 12.53
CA SER A 71 -17.98 -1.65 13.15
C SER A 71 -18.38 -0.18 13.23
N ALA A 72 -18.58 0.47 12.09
CA ALA A 72 -19.39 1.66 11.96
C ALA A 72 -19.68 1.87 10.48
N LYS A 73 -20.95 1.82 10.07
CA LYS A 73 -21.36 2.70 8.97
C LYS A 73 -21.11 4.13 9.49
N PRO A 74 -20.56 5.06 8.69
CA PRO A 74 -20.71 6.47 9.06
C PRO A 74 -22.21 6.68 9.29
N GLU A 75 -22.59 7.03 10.51
CA GLU A 75 -23.96 7.44 10.78
C GLU A 75 -24.15 8.76 10.04
N GLY A 76 -24.98 8.74 9.00
CA GLY A 76 -25.16 9.87 8.10
C GLY A 76 -24.41 9.74 6.77
N SER A 77 -24.91 10.48 5.77
CA SER A 77 -24.17 10.71 4.52
C SER A 77 -22.83 11.36 4.82
N TYR A 78 -21.87 11.33 3.89
CA TYR A 78 -20.66 12.16 3.95
C TYR A 78 -21.04 13.65 3.94
N ARG A 79 -21.41 14.18 5.11
CA ARG A 79 -21.74 15.56 5.39
C ARG A 79 -20.73 16.05 6.42
N GLU A 80 -20.33 17.30 6.27
CA GLU A 80 -19.48 17.97 7.24
C GLU A 80 -20.13 17.90 8.64
N PRO A 81 -19.37 17.48 9.67
CA PRO A 81 -19.86 17.51 11.05
C PRO A 81 -20.32 18.91 11.41
N GLY A 82 -21.43 19.04 12.13
CA GLY A 82 -21.81 20.32 12.73
C GLY A 82 -20.78 20.80 13.75
N ASP A 83 -20.79 22.10 14.07
CA ASP A 83 -19.84 22.70 15.03
C ASP A 83 -19.83 22.01 16.41
N GLU A 84 -20.92 21.32 16.77
CA GLU A 84 -21.11 20.62 18.04
C GLU A 84 -21.02 19.08 17.89
N GLU A 85 -20.86 18.56 16.68
CA GLU A 85 -20.87 17.12 16.40
C GLU A 85 -19.48 16.51 16.61
N GLY A 86 -19.37 15.57 17.56
CA GLY A 86 -18.11 14.92 17.94
C GLY A 86 -17.31 15.67 19.01
N LEU A 87 -17.80 16.81 19.50
CA LEU A 87 -17.28 17.46 20.70
C LEU A 87 -17.87 16.82 21.97
N PRO A 88 -17.11 16.72 23.07
CA PRO A 88 -17.64 16.25 24.34
C PRO A 88 -18.75 17.17 24.85
N GLY A 89 -19.77 16.59 25.49
CA GLY A 89 -20.92 17.33 26.02
C GLY A 89 -20.50 18.34 27.11
N PRO A 90 -21.29 19.40 27.36
CA PRO A 90 -20.96 20.42 28.35
C PRO A 90 -20.84 19.85 29.78
N GLU A 91 -21.53 18.75 30.07
CA GLU A 91 -21.43 17.98 31.31
C GLU A 91 -20.20 17.05 31.43
N ASP A 92 -19.50 16.75 30.33
CA ASP A 92 -18.35 15.84 30.33
C ASP A 92 -17.05 16.50 30.83
N GLY A 93 -17.05 17.83 30.98
CA GLY A 93 -15.96 18.58 31.62
C GLY A 93 -14.59 18.49 30.94
N THR A 94 -14.50 17.86 29.77
CA THR A 94 -13.28 17.65 28.99
C THR A 94 -13.06 18.77 27.96
N SER A 95 -13.14 20.03 28.39
CA SER A 95 -12.67 21.14 27.58
C SER A 95 -11.14 21.15 27.60
N GLN A 96 -10.48 20.75 26.50
CA GLN A 96 -9.04 20.97 26.32
C GLN A 96 -8.78 22.47 26.09
N GLY A 97 -8.88 23.26 27.15
CA GLY A 97 -8.22 24.56 27.22
C GLY A 97 -6.75 24.34 27.54
N ARG A 98 -5.89 24.27 26.52
CA ARG A 98 -4.47 24.58 26.73
C ARG A 98 -4.35 26.10 26.85
N ALA A 99 -3.91 26.56 28.02
CA ALA A 99 -3.36 27.89 28.24
C ALA A 99 -1.92 27.97 27.69
#